data_AF-A0A957CH28-F1
#
_entry.id   AF-A0A957CH28-F1
#
_cell.length_a   1.000
_cell.length_b   1.000
_cell.length_c   1.000
_cell.angle_alpha   90.00
_cell.angle_beta   90.00
_cell.angle_gamma   90.00
#
_symmetry.space_group_name_H-M   'P 1'
#
loop_
_entity.id
_entity.type
_entity.pdbx_description
1 polymer ?
#
loop_
_entity_poly.entity_id
_entity_poly.type
_entity_poly.pdbx_seq_one_letter_code
_entity_poly.pdbx_strand_id
1 'polypeptide(L)'
;VSSVKLGWFGIADPAYYGMVYEPLPGFPRAEFLSLWDNPPFDPQAPGPGLYAISASSLWESHRTEKTVYTWFRQREPDVRLGSIYLFVIE
;
A
#
# COMPACT_ATOMS: atom_id res chain seq x y z
N VAL A 1 11.64 -12.16 -4.49
CA VAL A 1 10.73 -11.46 -3.55
C VAL A 1 9.81 -12.52 -2.94
N SER A 2 9.82 -12.70 -1.63
CA SER A 2 9.04 -13.73 -0.91
C SER A 2 7.63 -13.28 -0.53
N SER A 3 7.39 -11.97 -0.44
CA SER A 3 6.12 -11.32 -0.11
C SER A 3 6.09 -9.90 -0.69
N VAL A 4 4.91 -9.39 -1.01
CA VAL A 4 4.71 -7.98 -1.44
C VAL A 4 4.02 -7.18 -0.35
N LYS A 5 4.46 -5.96 -0.08
CA LYS A 5 3.79 -5.06 0.87
C LYS A 5 2.62 -4.38 0.15
N LEU A 6 1.38 -4.69 0.53
CA LEU A 6 0.18 -4.40 -0.27
C LEU A 6 -0.76 -3.39 0.41
N GLY A 7 -0.87 -2.19 -0.15
CA GLY A 7 -1.87 -1.18 0.22
C GLY A 7 -3.10 -1.27 -0.67
N TRP A 8 -4.01 -2.21 -0.36
CA TRP A 8 -5.12 -2.56 -1.24
C TRP A 8 -6.33 -1.61 -1.11
N PHE A 9 -6.90 -1.18 -2.24
CA PHE A 9 -8.19 -0.50 -2.30
C PHE A 9 -9.20 -1.33 -3.09
N GLY A 10 -9.81 -2.34 -2.47
CA GLY A 10 -10.74 -3.24 -3.15
C GLY A 10 -11.37 -4.26 -2.22
N ILE A 11 -12.50 -4.83 -2.66
CA ILE A 11 -13.26 -5.83 -1.90
C ILE A 11 -12.77 -7.27 -2.13
N ALA A 12 -12.16 -7.53 -3.29
CA ALA A 12 -11.62 -8.84 -3.60
C ALA A 12 -10.50 -9.19 -2.63
N ASP A 13 -10.44 -10.46 -2.22
CA ASP A 13 -9.38 -10.99 -1.36
C ASP A 13 -8.15 -11.30 -2.22
N PRO A 14 -7.00 -10.63 -2.02
CA PRO A 14 -5.80 -10.98 -2.78
C PRO A 14 -5.32 -12.41 -2.49
N ALA A 15 -5.53 -12.92 -1.28
CA ALA A 15 -5.13 -14.28 -0.91
C ALA A 15 -5.93 -15.35 -1.66
N TYR A 16 -7.17 -15.05 -2.07
CA TYR A 16 -7.98 -15.96 -2.91
C TYR A 16 -7.30 -16.28 -4.24
N TYR A 17 -6.47 -15.37 -4.76
CA TYR A 17 -5.70 -15.56 -6.00
C TYR A 17 -4.29 -16.13 -5.75
N GLY A 18 -3.99 -16.60 -4.54
CA GLY A 18 -2.68 -17.15 -4.18
C GLY A 18 -1.59 -16.10 -3.97
N MET A 19 -1.96 -14.82 -3.81
CA MET A 19 -1.00 -13.75 -3.54
C MET A 19 -0.49 -13.85 -2.10
N VAL A 20 0.83 -13.91 -1.93
CA VAL A 20 1.48 -13.79 -0.61
C VAL A 20 1.85 -12.33 -0.38
N TYR A 21 1.26 -11.71 0.63
CA TYR A 21 1.44 -10.28 0.89
C TYR A 21 1.50 -9.93 2.38
N GLU A 22 2.16 -8.81 2.66
CA GLU A 22 2.14 -8.11 3.94
C GLU A 22 1.14 -6.94 3.80
N PRO A 23 0.06 -6.87 4.59
CA PRO A 23 -0.91 -5.80 4.44
C PRO A 23 -0.30 -4.45 4.83
N LEU A 24 -0.62 -3.42 4.05
CA LEU A 24 -0.38 -2.02 4.35
C LEU A 24 -1.72 -1.29 4.49
N PRO A 25 -1.75 -0.04 5.00
CA PRO A 25 -2.98 0.74 5.09
C PRO A 25 -3.77 0.81 3.78
N GLY A 26 -5.03 0.43 3.84
CA GLY A 26 -5.91 0.29 2.67
C GLY A 26 -7.39 0.23 3.05
N PHE A 27 -8.25 -0.13 2.12
CA PHE A 27 -9.71 -0.04 2.28
C PHE A 27 -10.45 -0.98 1.30
N PRO A 28 -11.70 -1.43 1.56
CA PRO A 28 -12.46 -1.37 2.81
C PRO A 28 -12.17 -2.53 3.77
N ARG A 29 -11.44 -3.56 3.33
CA ARG A 29 -11.32 -4.80 4.10
C ARG A 29 -10.55 -4.55 5.40
N ALA A 30 -10.99 -5.20 6.49
CA ALA A 30 -10.58 -4.88 7.85
C ALA A 30 -9.06 -4.99 8.06
N GLU A 31 -8.42 -5.98 7.45
CA GLU A 31 -6.98 -6.24 7.54
C GLU A 31 -6.11 -5.11 6.96
N PHE A 32 -6.66 -4.29 6.06
CA PHE A 32 -5.99 -3.08 5.55
C PHE A 32 -6.48 -1.82 6.25
N LEU A 33 -7.78 -1.76 6.58
CA LEU A 33 -8.42 -0.60 7.21
C LEU A 33 -7.89 -0.34 8.64
N SER A 34 -7.59 -1.39 9.41
CA SER A 34 -7.11 -1.23 10.79
C SER A 34 -5.68 -0.66 10.88
N LEU A 35 -4.94 -0.58 9.77
CA LEU A 35 -3.52 -0.20 9.76
C LEU A 35 -3.27 1.30 9.61
N TRP A 36 -4.31 2.10 9.33
CA TRP A 36 -4.15 3.53 9.05
C TRP A 36 -3.59 4.36 10.20
N ASP A 37 -3.85 3.95 11.45
CA ASP A 37 -3.38 4.68 12.63
C ASP A 37 -2.05 4.15 13.18
N ASN A 38 -1.66 2.93 12.77
CA ASN A 38 -0.39 2.32 13.12
C ASN A 38 0.15 1.52 11.92
N PRO A 39 0.71 2.21 10.90
CA PRO A 39 1.21 1.55 9.70
C PRO A 39 2.38 0.62 10.04
N PRO A 40 2.49 -0.57 9.41
CA PRO A 40 3.57 -1.53 9.68
C PRO A 40 4.89 -1.17 8.97
N PHE A 41 5.15 0.12 8.77
CA PHE A 41 6.35 0.68 8.15
C PHE A 41 6.55 2.11 8.65
N ASP A 42 7.76 2.66 8.50
CA ASP A 42 8.04 4.08 8.77
C ASP A 42 7.53 4.95 7.60
N PRO A 43 6.51 5.82 7.80
CA PRO A 43 5.97 6.69 6.75
C PRO A 43 6.96 7.72 6.19
N GLN A 44 8.01 8.04 6.94
CA GLN A 44 9.03 9.03 6.54
C GLN A 44 10.23 8.39 5.84
N ALA A 45 10.50 7.11 6.11
CA ALA A 45 11.58 6.36 5.50
C ALA A 45 11.21 4.86 5.38
N PRO A 46 10.36 4.50 4.39
CA PRO A 46 9.96 3.11 4.22
C PRO A 46 11.18 2.22 3.97
N GLY A 47 11.26 1.10 4.68
CA GLY A 47 12.37 0.17 4.54
C GLY A 47 12.39 -0.57 3.19
N PRO A 48 13.47 -1.31 2.89
CA PRO A 48 13.61 -2.07 1.65
C PRO A 48 12.44 -3.03 1.38
N GLY A 49 12.11 -3.22 0.10
CA GLY A 49 11.08 -4.16 -0.33
C GLY A 49 10.31 -3.75 -1.57
N LEU A 50 9.36 -4.60 -1.96
CA LEU A 50 8.41 -4.34 -3.04
C LEU A 50 7.07 -3.87 -2.45
N TYR A 51 6.69 -2.65 -2.74
CA TYR A 51 5.43 -2.04 -2.31
C TYR A 51 4.46 -1.97 -3.48
N ALA A 52 3.29 -2.57 -3.35
CA ALA A 52 2.19 -2.45 -4.29
C ALA A 52 1.06 -1.66 -3.64
N ILE A 53 0.79 -0.45 -4.10
CA ILE A 53 -0.16 0.45 -3.45
C ILE A 53 -1.23 0.85 -4.47
N SER A 54 -2.49 0.56 -4.18
CA SER A 54 -3.62 1.05 -4.99
C SER A 54 -3.65 2.57 -4.97
N ALA A 55 -3.96 3.20 -6.10
CA ALA A 55 -3.97 4.66 -6.26
C ALA A 55 -4.84 5.34 -5.20
N SER A 56 -6.02 4.80 -4.88
CA SER A 56 -6.90 5.36 -3.86
C SER A 56 -6.32 5.25 -2.44
N SER A 57 -5.59 4.18 -2.14
CA SER A 57 -4.83 4.05 -0.88
C SER A 57 -3.66 5.03 -0.87
N LEU A 58 -2.87 5.11 -1.95
CA LEU A 58 -1.76 6.05 -2.08
C LEU A 58 -2.21 7.51 -1.92
N TRP A 59 -3.39 7.88 -2.43
CA TRP A 59 -3.95 9.22 -2.28
C TRP A 59 -4.78 9.41 -1.00
N GLU A 60 -4.87 8.38 -0.17
CA GLU A 60 -5.59 8.37 1.11
C GLU A 60 -7.01 8.95 0.94
N SER A 61 -7.72 8.51 -0.10
CA SER A 61 -8.94 9.18 -0.59
C SER A 61 -10.09 9.21 0.42
N HIS A 62 -10.08 8.30 1.39
CA HIS A 62 -11.08 8.20 2.46
C HIS A 62 -10.66 8.92 3.76
N ARG A 63 -9.45 9.52 3.81
CA ARG A 63 -8.97 10.27 4.97
C ARG A 63 -8.93 11.78 4.69
N THR A 64 -9.22 12.55 5.73
CA THR A 64 -9.03 14.01 5.75
C THR A 64 -7.54 14.34 5.78
N GLU A 65 -6.82 13.78 6.75
CA GLU A 65 -5.37 13.92 6.87
C GLU A 65 -4.66 12.88 6.02
N LYS A 66 -3.68 13.32 5.22
CA LYS A 66 -2.97 12.48 4.25
C LYS A 66 -1.49 12.41 4.62
N THR A 67 -1.13 11.50 5.53
CA THR A 67 0.21 11.46 6.13
C THR A 67 0.93 10.13 5.97
N VAL A 68 0.20 9.03 5.74
CA VAL A 68 0.76 7.67 5.77
C VAL A 68 1.61 7.38 4.54
N TYR A 69 1.16 7.80 3.35
CA TYR A 69 1.86 7.51 2.09
C TYR A 69 2.52 8.74 1.47
N THR A 70 2.80 9.79 2.27
CA THR A 70 3.41 11.03 1.77
C THR A 70 4.74 10.78 1.07
N TRP A 71 5.61 9.94 1.63
CA TRP A 71 6.89 9.59 1.02
C TRP A 71 6.73 8.95 -0.37
N PHE A 72 5.75 8.04 -0.53
CA PHE A 72 5.46 7.41 -1.82
C PHE A 72 4.87 8.39 -2.83
N ARG A 73 4.01 9.33 -2.40
CA ARG A 73 3.43 10.36 -3.29
C ARG A 73 4.45 11.35 -3.85
N GLN A 74 5.61 11.48 -3.21
CA GLN A 74 6.70 12.36 -3.65
C GLN A 74 7.62 11.71 -4.70
N ARG A 75 7.36 10.45 -5.07
CA ARG A 75 8.18 9.67 -6.00
C ARG A 75 7.34 9.19 -7.19
N GLU A 76 8.00 9.01 -8.33
CA GLU A 76 7.41 8.29 -9.45
C GLU A 76 7.47 6.78 -9.16
N PRO A 77 6.39 6.01 -9.41
CA PRO A 77 6.43 4.56 -9.24
C PRO A 77 7.27 3.90 -10.32
N ASP A 78 7.97 2.82 -9.96
CA ASP A 78 8.77 2.03 -10.89
C ASP A 78 7.90 1.35 -11.96
N VAL A 79 6.67 0.95 -11.58
CA VAL A 79 5.70 0.35 -12.51
C VAL A 79 4.28 0.81 -12.17
N ARG A 80 3.48 1.09 -13.21
CA ARG A 80 2.05 1.36 -13.09
C ARG A 80 1.23 0.22 -13.73
N LEU A 81 0.47 -0.50 -12.91
CA LEU A 81 -0.42 -1.58 -13.32
C LEU A 81 -1.87 -1.16 -13.11
N GLY A 82 -2.46 -0.48 -14.10
CA GLY A 82 -3.79 0.09 -13.97
C GLY A 82 -3.88 1.09 -12.80
N SER A 83 -4.62 0.71 -11.76
CA SER A 83 -4.78 1.47 -10.52
C SER A 83 -3.84 1.03 -9.38
N ILE A 84 -2.87 0.15 -9.62
CA ILE A 84 -1.84 -0.25 -8.64
C ILE A 84 -0.49 0.31 -9.07
N TYR A 85 0.22 0.94 -8.14
CA TYR A 85 1.57 1.46 -8.35
C TYR A 85 2.58 0.62 -7.57
N LEU A 86 3.67 0.24 -8.24
CA LEU A 86 4.75 -0.52 -7.65
C LEU A 86 5.93 0.40 -7.34
N PHE A 87 6.49 0.24 -6.15
CA PHE A 87 7.73 0.89 -5.72
C PHE A 87 8.71 -0.17 -5.25
N VAL A 88 9.91 -0.16 -5.82
CA VAL A 88 11.05 -0.94 -5.38
C VAL A 88 11.92 -0.04 -4.51
N ILE A 89 12.23 -0.52 -3.30
CA ILE A 89 13.12 0.15 -2.36
C ILE A 89 14.25 -0.82 -2.03
N GLU A 90 15.49 -0.35 -2.18
CA GLU A 90 16.72 -1.11 -1.91
C GLU A 90 17.25 -0.86 -0.49
#